data_AF-A0A0B7KLP8-F1
#
_entry.id   AF-A0A0B7KLP8-F1
#
_cell.length_a   1.000
_cell.length_b   1.000
_cell.length_c   1.000
_cell.angle_alpha   90.00
_cell.angle_beta   90.00
_cell.angle_gamma   90.00
#
_symmetry.space_group_name_H-M   'P 1'
#
loop_
_entity.id
_entity.type
_entity.pdbx_description
1 polymer ?
#
loop_
_entity_poly.entity_id
_entity_poly.type
_entity_poly.pdbx_seq_one_letter_code
_entity_poly.pdbx_strand_id
1 'polypeptide(L)'
;MASIPPFPDPAIAAPFEISEDVELYTRVDEAQREQPVDCTYRPDIPEADERGTRFQPFLIGPPRKPHIMQLPSTPLSLFQAFVPLYLANLWASYTNYNLPADQYFQAG
;
A
#
# COMPACT_ATOMS: atom_id res chain seq x y z
N MET A 1 22.05 -8.75 -26.70
CA MET A 1 21.54 -7.98 -25.55
C MET A 1 20.13 -7.55 -25.90
N ALA A 2 19.11 -8.01 -25.19
CA ALA A 2 17.72 -7.59 -25.45
C ALA A 2 17.50 -6.23 -24.79
N SER A 3 17.13 -5.22 -25.58
CA SER A 3 16.76 -3.90 -25.08
C SER A 3 15.42 -4.02 -24.37
N ILE A 4 15.37 -3.71 -23.08
CA ILE A 4 14.10 -3.57 -22.35
C ILE A 4 13.37 -2.39 -22.99
N PRO A 5 12.13 -2.56 -23.49
CA PRO A 5 11.38 -1.44 -24.04
C PRO A 5 11.14 -0.39 -22.95
N PRO A 6 11.13 0.91 -23.29
CA PRO A 6 10.81 1.95 -22.33
C PRO A 6 9.43 1.67 -21.73
N PHE A 7 9.30 1.84 -20.40
CA PHE A 7 7.99 1.80 -19.76
C PHE A 7 7.08 2.83 -20.43
N PRO A 8 5.85 2.46 -20.82
CA PRO A 8 4.91 3.41 -21.40
C PRO A 8 4.74 4.59 -20.43
N ASP A 9 4.73 5.80 -20.98
CA ASP A 9 4.47 7.01 -20.23
C ASP A 9 3.04 6.94 -19.67
N PRO A 10 2.82 6.90 -18.35
CA PRO A 10 1.47 6.77 -17.80
C PRO A 10 0.66 8.07 -17.92
N ALA A 11 1.26 9.17 -18.40
CA ALA A 11 0.50 10.33 -18.89
C ALA A 11 -0.35 9.98 -20.13
N ILE A 12 0.06 8.95 -20.88
CA ILE A 12 -0.85 8.20 -21.73
C ILE A 12 -1.61 7.31 -20.76
N ALA A 13 -2.84 7.70 -20.41
CA ALA A 13 -3.75 6.94 -19.57
C ALA A 13 -3.89 5.51 -20.10
N ALA A 14 -2.97 4.63 -19.71
CA ALA A 14 -3.01 3.22 -20.02
C ALA A 14 -3.81 2.61 -18.88
N PRO A 15 -5.04 2.14 -19.12
CA PRO A 15 -5.75 1.38 -18.11
C PRO A 15 -4.88 0.19 -17.75
N PHE A 16 -4.43 0.13 -16.50
CA PHE A 16 -3.91 -1.09 -15.94
C PHE A 16 -5.14 -1.99 -15.69
N GLU A 17 -5.38 -2.97 -16.58
CA GLU A 17 -6.53 -3.87 -16.47
C GLU A 17 -6.42 -4.76 -15.23
N ILE A 18 -7.21 -4.43 -14.21
CA ILE A 18 -7.51 -5.29 -13.07
C ILE A 18 -9.00 -5.65 -13.13
N SER A 19 -9.31 -6.73 -13.86
CA SER A 19 -10.67 -7.28 -14.00
C SER A 19 -11.69 -6.32 -14.65
N GLU A 20 -12.62 -6.85 -15.44
CA GLU A 20 -13.50 -6.08 -16.34
C GLU A 20 -14.45 -5.05 -15.65
N ASP A 21 -14.49 -4.99 -14.31
CA ASP A 21 -15.51 -4.23 -13.56
C ASP A 21 -14.96 -3.11 -12.66
N VAL A 22 -13.63 -2.87 -12.59
CA VAL A 22 -13.08 -1.78 -11.77
C VAL A 22 -11.96 -1.03 -12.50
N GLU A 23 -12.35 0.00 -13.25
CA GLU A 23 -11.41 1.01 -13.72
C GLU A 23 -10.99 1.92 -12.55
N LEU A 24 -9.84 1.63 -11.96
CA LEU A 24 -9.20 2.49 -10.96
C LEU A 24 -8.43 3.61 -11.66
N TYR A 25 -9.09 4.75 -11.86
CA TYR A 25 -8.45 5.96 -12.36
C TYR A 25 -7.54 6.54 -11.28
N THR A 26 -6.22 6.42 -11.49
CA THR A 26 -5.25 7.13 -10.65
C THR A 26 -5.12 8.55 -11.21
N ARG A 27 -5.54 9.57 -10.45
CA ARG A 27 -5.29 10.96 -10.86
C ARG A 27 -3.80 11.24 -10.71
N VAL A 28 -3.14 11.51 -11.83
CA VAL A 28 -1.73 11.89 -11.92
C VAL A 28 -1.55 13.41 -12.09
N ASP A 29 -2.67 14.15 -12.05
CA ASP A 29 -2.65 15.61 -11.99
C ASP A 29 -1.88 16.02 -10.73
N GLU A 30 -0.97 16.99 -10.86
CA GLU A 30 -0.08 17.43 -9.76
C GLU A 30 0.88 16.34 -9.23
N ALA A 31 1.34 15.43 -10.11
CA ALA A 31 2.39 14.47 -9.79
C ALA A 31 3.56 14.54 -10.79
N GLN A 32 4.77 14.50 -10.27
CA GLN A 32 6.01 14.47 -11.04
C GLN A 32 6.64 13.07 -10.96
N ARG A 33 6.98 12.49 -12.10
CA ARG A 33 7.70 11.20 -12.16
C ARG A 33 9.12 11.38 -11.62
N GLU A 34 9.55 10.52 -10.70
CA GLU A 34 10.89 10.62 -10.10
C GLU A 34 11.98 10.13 -11.05
N GLN A 35 11.74 9.02 -11.75
CA GLN A 35 12.70 8.45 -12.70
C GLN A 35 12.00 7.95 -13.98
N PRO A 36 12.63 8.09 -15.17
CA PRO A 36 12.06 7.59 -16.42
C PRO A 36 11.92 6.06 -16.48
N VAL A 37 12.62 5.34 -15.60
CA VAL A 37 12.74 3.88 -15.64
C VAL A 37 11.72 3.15 -14.74
N ASP A 38 11.09 3.85 -13.79
CA ASP A 38 10.13 3.24 -12.86
C ASP A 38 8.81 4.00 -12.80
N CYS A 39 7.84 3.45 -12.06
CA CYS A 39 6.52 4.04 -11.84
C CYS A 39 6.46 4.86 -10.55
N THR A 40 7.60 5.35 -10.03
CA THR A 40 7.63 6.16 -8.81
C THR A 40 7.24 7.61 -9.15
N TYR A 41 6.21 8.12 -8.49
CA TYR A 41 5.71 9.49 -8.61
C TYR A 41 5.83 10.22 -7.27
N ARG A 42 6.23 11.48 -7.31
CA ARG A 42 6.15 12.41 -6.17
C ARG A 42 5.07 13.46 -6.42
N PRO A 43 4.43 14.00 -5.38
CA PRO A 43 3.56 15.16 -5.51
C PRO A 43 4.32 16.35 -6.13
N ASP A 44 3.72 17.02 -7.12
CA ASP A 44 4.19 18.25 -7.74
C ASP A 44 3.59 19.47 -7.03
N ILE A 45 3.76 19.50 -5.70
CA ILE A 45 3.38 20.62 -4.85
C ILE A 45 4.65 21.22 -4.23
N PRO A 46 4.67 22.54 -3.97
CA PRO A 46 5.79 23.17 -3.30
C PRO A 46 6.04 22.49 -1.94
N GLU A 47 7.31 22.40 -1.56
CA GLU A 47 7.66 21.96 -0.21
C GLU A 47 6.95 22.86 0.81
N ALA A 48 6.45 22.26 1.90
CA ALA A 48 5.92 23.04 3.00
C ALA A 48 7.03 23.92 3.60
N ASP A 49 6.76 25.23 3.73
CA ASP A 49 7.69 26.18 4.38
C ASP A 49 7.99 25.77 5.84
N GLU A 50 7.03 25.12 6.48
CA GLU A 50 7.16 24.62 7.84
C GLU A 50 7.70 23.19 7.85
N ARG A 51 8.98 23.06 8.22
CA ARG A 51 9.54 21.76 8.60
C ARG A 51 9.28 21.54 10.09
N GLY A 52 8.70 20.39 10.44
CA GLY A 52 8.51 20.01 11.83
C GLY A 52 9.85 20.02 12.58
N THR A 53 9.98 20.86 13.60
CA THR A 53 11.22 21.00 14.41
C THR A 53 11.48 19.80 15.33
N ARG A 54 10.55 18.84 15.38
CA ARG A 54 10.55 17.68 16.29
C ARG A 54 10.60 16.34 15.56
N PHE A 55 11.24 16.27 14.39
CA PHE A 55 11.52 14.97 13.81
C PHE A 55 12.46 14.20 14.74
N GLN A 56 11.92 13.19 15.42
CA GLN A 56 12.69 12.21 16.15
C GLN A 56 12.79 10.97 15.27
N PRO A 57 13.96 10.69 14.67
CA PRO A 57 14.13 9.49 13.87
C PRO A 57 13.79 8.27 14.73
N PHE A 58 12.98 7.37 14.20
CA PHE A 58 12.83 6.06 14.81
C PHE A 58 14.17 5.34 14.68
N LEU A 59 14.89 5.19 15.79
CA LEU A 59 16.10 4.39 15.85
C LEU A 59 15.72 2.93 15.62
N ILE A 60 15.77 2.50 14.37
CA ILE A 60 15.84 1.08 14.04
C ILE A 60 17.07 0.57 14.78
N GLY A 61 16.87 -0.43 15.64
CA GLY A 61 17.95 -1.03 16.43
C GLY A 61 19.08 -1.59 15.58
N PRO A 62 19.99 -2.42 16.14
CA PRO A 62 21.10 -2.97 15.37
C PRO A 62 20.61 -3.58 14.05
N PRO A 63 21.38 -3.47 12.95
CA PRO A 63 20.98 -3.94 11.64
C PRO A 63 20.39 -5.34 11.70
N ARG A 64 19.08 -5.45 11.45
CA ARG A 64 18.40 -6.74 11.41
C ARG A 64 18.73 -7.38 10.07
N LYS A 65 19.32 -8.58 10.09
CA LYS A 65 19.46 -9.36 8.85
C LYS A 65 18.06 -9.63 8.30
N PRO A 66 17.79 -9.36 7.01
CA PRO A 66 16.50 -9.70 6.43
C PRO A 66 16.28 -11.20 6.58
N HIS A 67 15.20 -11.58 7.27
CA HIS A 67 14.81 -12.97 7.41
C HIS A 67 13.82 -13.28 6.30
N ILE A 68 14.31 -13.91 5.23
CA ILE A 68 13.48 -14.33 4.10
C ILE A 68 12.80 -15.64 4.51
N MET A 69 11.53 -15.56 4.89
CA MET A 69 10.70 -16.72 5.11
C MET A 69 10.09 -17.18 3.78
N GLN A 70 9.96 -18.50 3.62
CA GLN A 70 9.20 -19.03 2.50
C GLN A 70 7.73 -18.64 2.68
N LEU A 71 7.14 -18.11 1.61
CA LEU A 71 5.73 -17.79 1.61
C LEU A 71 4.92 -19.09 1.73
N PRO A 72 3.77 -19.06 2.42
CA PRO A 72 2.84 -20.17 2.42
C PRO A 72 2.44 -20.55 0.99
N SER A 73 2.25 -21.85 0.72
CA SER A 73 2.07 -22.38 -0.64
C SER A 73 0.70 -22.11 -1.25
N THR A 74 -0.25 -21.59 -0.47
CA THR A 74 -1.61 -21.29 -0.95
C THR A 74 -1.97 -19.83 -0.69
N PRO A 75 -2.76 -19.19 -1.58
CA PRO A 75 -3.23 -17.83 -1.36
C PRO A 75 -3.96 -17.65 -0.02
N LEU A 76 -4.74 -18.65 0.40
CA LEU A 76 -5.45 -18.61 1.68
C LEU A 76 -4.50 -18.61 2.88
N SER A 77 -3.47 -19.46 2.86
CA SER A 77 -2.49 -19.52 3.95
C SER A 77 -1.62 -18.27 4.00
N LEU A 78 -1.34 -17.65 2.85
CA LEU A 78 -0.70 -16.34 2.78
C LEU A 78 -1.57 -15.26 3.43
N PHE A 79 -2.85 -15.18 3.06
CA PHE A 79 -3.78 -14.22 3.65
C PHE A 79 -3.87 -14.37 5.17
N GLN A 80 -4.01 -15.59 5.67
CA GLN A 80 -4.08 -15.90 7.10
C GLN A 80 -2.79 -15.58 7.88
N ALA A 81 -1.63 -15.56 7.21
CA ALA A 81 -0.36 -15.19 7.84
C ALA A 81 -0.30 -13.69 8.20
N PHE A 82 -1.03 -12.84 7.47
CA PHE A 82 -1.02 -11.39 7.66
C PHE A 82 -2.32 -10.85 8.29
N VAL A 83 -3.42 -11.59 8.17
CA VAL A 83 -4.74 -11.19 8.70
C VAL A 83 -5.19 -12.19 9.76
N PRO A 84 -5.07 -11.84 11.06
CA PRO A 84 -5.59 -12.66 12.14
C PRO A 84 -7.11 -12.83 12.03
N LEU A 85 -7.61 -14.01 12.42
CA LEU A 85 -9.06 -14.32 12.37
C LEU A 85 -9.91 -13.30 13.13
N TYR A 86 -9.43 -12.81 14.28
CA TYR A 86 -10.09 -11.76 15.05
C TYR A 86 -10.34 -10.49 14.23
N LEU A 87 -9.37 -10.06 13.42
CA LEU A 87 -9.51 -8.85 12.60
C LEU A 87 -10.56 -9.05 11.50
N ALA A 88 -10.59 -10.24 10.88
CA ALA A 88 -11.62 -10.58 9.92
C ALA A 88 -13.02 -10.58 10.56
N ASN A 89 -13.16 -11.09 11.80
CA ASN A 89 -14.41 -11.07 12.55
C ASN A 89 -14.84 -9.64 12.93
N LEU A 90 -13.89 -8.77 13.26
CA LEU A 90 -14.18 -7.36 13.49
C LEU A 90 -14.73 -6.69 12.25
N TRP A 91 -14.09 -6.89 11.09
CA TRP A 91 -14.57 -6.32 9.84
C TRP A 91 -15.94 -6.85 9.45
N ALA A 92 -16.18 -8.15 9.61
CA ALA A 92 -17.50 -8.74 9.37
C ALA A 92 -18.55 -8.14 10.31
N SER A 93 -18.23 -7.97 11.60
CA SER A 93 -19.14 -7.36 12.57
C SER A 93 -19.40 -5.88 12.26
N TYR A 94 -18.36 -5.13 11.92
CA TYR A 94 -18.46 -3.72 11.53
C TYR A 94 -19.35 -3.54 10.29
N THR A 95 -19.08 -4.29 9.22
CA THR A 95 -19.81 -4.17 7.96
C THR A 95 -21.26 -4.64 8.05
N ASN A 96 -21.54 -5.70 8.80
CA ASN A 96 -22.88 -6.24 8.92
C ASN A 96 -23.77 -5.49 9.92
N TYR A 97 -23.18 -4.90 10.97
CA TYR A 97 -23.95 -4.37 12.10
C TYR A 97 -23.70 -2.88 12.39
N ASN A 98 -22.79 -2.19 11.67
CA ASN A 98 -22.42 -0.79 11.92
C ASN A 98 -22.15 -0.52 13.42
N LEU A 99 -21.53 -1.47 14.11
CA LEU A 99 -21.33 -1.36 15.55
C LEU A 99 -20.31 -0.26 15.85
N PRO A 100 -20.57 0.61 16.84
CA PRO A 100 -19.62 1.64 17.25
C PRO A 100 -18.36 0.98 17.85
N ALA A 101 -17.20 1.60 17.60
CA ALA A 101 -15.86 1.04 17.83
C ALA A 101 -15.57 0.57 19.27
N ASP A 102 -16.36 1.06 20.21
CA ASP A 102 -16.30 0.87 21.64
C ASP A 102 -16.87 -0.48 22.12
N GLN A 103 -17.59 -1.23 21.28
CA GLN A 103 -18.11 -2.57 21.64
C GLN A 103 -17.19 -3.75 21.28
N TYR A 104 -16.07 -3.52 20.59
CA TYR A 104 -15.23 -4.60 20.05
C TYR A 104 -14.36 -5.35 21.07
N PHE A 105 -14.23 -4.86 22.30
CA PHE A 105 -13.31 -5.40 23.32
C PHE A 105 -13.98 -6.09 24.52
N GLN A 106 -15.29 -6.36 24.46
CA GLN A 106 -16.04 -6.96 25.58
C GLN A 106 -16.38 -8.45 25.42
N ALA A 107 -15.98 -9.09 24.31
CA ALA A 107 -16.16 -10.52 24.12
C ALA A 107 -14.79 -11.22 24.06
N GLY A 108 -14.16 -11.35 25.22
CA GLY A 108 -13.04 -12.25 25.47
C GLY A 108 -13.51 -13.48 26.23
#